data_AF-A0A409YM72-F1
#
_entry.id   AF-A0A409YM72-F1
#
_cell.length_a   1.000
_cell.length_b   1.000
_cell.length_c   1.000
_cell.angle_alpha   90.00
_cell.angle_beta   90.00
_cell.angle_gamma   90.00
#
_symmetry.space_group_name_H-M   'P 1'
#
loop_
_entity.id
_entity.type
_entity.pdbx_description
1 polymer ?
#
loop_
_entity_poly.entity_id
_entity_poly.type
_entity_poly.pdbx_seq_one_letter_code
_entity_poly.pdbx_strand_id
1 'polypeptide(L)'
;MLPSLFPTFPFRQLVDQYIRHPRNRYYLTARLQDHRGAIGCLAFDDRCRILASGGDDEVVKIWNLQTYECVQTLADQESQWGQITTIRFVNAGAGHNVFLCFGTGRGRLIIYQQNRMGTLFTQISNEAGFTSWDCVESICFSASKQRLVATSQSGKIKLFTFLDGRLVEQWERSMRGAIARASHFVDNGNNLLVYGLETGEIACFDTDTAEPRNTKSLKTRIGNIAVCERSGNVLVDNLNLGCDLYAPNKAHPHCSYSIPAKRRFIRGAAFAEMGTMVVCGSDHGVVYVYGIDGTKIIQKLVQSGGEDRVPVVQAGRSESDFMIVTGSRGKRNDICVWKKSCSLDTKVQRLSQRRSSSSSFNVLLLLNIILIIILGWFSVESWVPVVQMHTQKAVEVYEGLIQAAGRLGVRQGWNEDVALGIRDDMSQWNDMEVRWKEHADMHEQDDDDDEWDEVDLDVL
;
A
#
# COMPACT_ATOMS: atom_id res chain seq x y z
N MET A 1 3.46 52.25 -9.42
CA MET A 1 2.57 51.34 -8.66
C MET A 1 2.75 49.95 -9.26
N LEU A 2 3.41 49.05 -8.55
CA LEU A 2 3.61 47.66 -8.99
C LEU A 2 2.41 46.81 -8.55
N PRO A 3 1.83 45.95 -9.40
CA PRO A 3 0.75 45.06 -8.98
C PRO A 3 1.30 43.85 -8.24
N SER A 4 0.66 43.51 -7.12
CA SER A 4 0.95 42.37 -6.26
C SER A 4 0.52 41.05 -6.91
N LEU A 5 1.50 40.26 -7.37
CA LEU A 5 1.31 38.86 -7.76
C LEU A 5 1.43 37.97 -6.51
N PHE A 6 0.31 37.66 -5.85
CA PHE A 6 0.20 36.48 -5.00
C PHE A 6 -1.18 35.85 -5.18
N PRO A 7 -1.30 34.59 -5.64
CA PRO A 7 -2.56 33.89 -5.64
C PRO A 7 -2.95 33.60 -4.18
N THR A 8 -4.10 34.12 -3.76
CA THR A 8 -4.71 33.82 -2.47
C THR A 8 -5.19 32.37 -2.45
N PHE A 9 -4.25 31.43 -2.28
CA PHE A 9 -4.57 30.10 -1.78
C PHE A 9 -5.24 30.25 -0.41
N PRO A 10 -6.42 29.67 -0.17
CA PRO A 10 -7.14 29.89 1.07
C PRO A 10 -6.42 29.16 2.21
N PHE A 11 -5.53 29.88 2.89
CA PHE A 11 -4.84 29.44 4.11
C PHE A 11 -5.83 28.88 5.15
N ARG A 12 -7.08 29.35 5.11
CA ARG A 12 -8.20 28.89 5.95
C ARG A 12 -8.59 27.42 5.73
N GLN A 13 -8.56 26.91 4.50
CA GLN A 13 -8.86 25.49 4.22
C GLN A 13 -7.74 24.57 4.68
N LEU A 14 -6.48 25.00 4.50
CA LEU A 14 -5.30 24.27 4.98
C LEU A 14 -5.24 24.27 6.51
N VAL A 15 -5.61 25.38 7.14
CA VAL A 15 -5.74 25.52 8.60
C VAL A 15 -6.92 24.68 9.13
N ASP A 16 -8.07 24.61 8.45
CA ASP A 16 -9.18 23.73 8.83
C ASP A 16 -8.84 22.24 8.69
N GLN A 17 -8.05 21.87 7.68
CA GLN A 17 -7.50 20.52 7.52
C GLN A 17 -6.44 20.22 8.60
N TYR A 18 -5.67 21.22 9.05
CA TYR A 18 -4.63 21.07 10.09
C TYR A 18 -5.17 21.07 11.53
N ILE A 19 -6.28 21.77 11.79
CA ILE A 19 -6.85 21.94 13.14
C ILE A 19 -7.73 20.75 13.54
N ARG A 20 -8.29 19.99 12.58
CA ARG A 20 -9.18 18.84 12.88
C ARG A 20 -8.48 17.53 13.20
N HIS A 21 -7.18 17.40 12.96
CA HIS A 21 -6.43 16.20 13.33
C HIS A 21 -5.77 16.37 14.70
N PRO A 22 -6.31 15.78 15.79
CA PRO A 22 -5.63 15.79 17.07
C PRO A 22 -4.29 15.06 16.92
N ARG A 23 -3.17 15.80 17.02
CA ARG A 23 -1.78 15.35 16.76
C ARG A 23 -1.31 14.13 17.59
N ASN A 24 -2.15 13.57 18.45
CA ASN A 24 -1.82 12.41 19.26
C ASN A 24 -3.04 11.53 19.62
N ARG A 25 -4.11 11.59 18.82
CA ARG A 25 -5.29 10.74 19.04
C ARG A 25 -5.70 10.06 17.74
N TYR A 26 -6.26 8.86 17.87
CA TYR A 26 -6.88 8.18 16.74
C TYR A 26 -8.13 8.94 16.32
N TYR A 27 -8.30 9.15 15.02
CA TYR A 27 -9.52 9.71 14.44
C TYR A 27 -10.07 8.74 13.41
N LEU A 28 -11.40 8.68 13.30
CA LEU A 28 -12.06 7.88 12.28
C LEU A 28 -11.74 8.48 10.91
N THR A 29 -11.13 7.71 10.03
CA THR A 29 -10.75 8.16 8.68
C THR A 29 -11.68 7.63 7.61
N ALA A 30 -12.10 6.37 7.73
CA ALA A 30 -13.01 5.75 6.77
C ALA A 30 -13.93 4.71 7.42
N ARG A 31 -15.09 4.51 6.79
CA ARG A 31 -16.02 3.42 7.05
C ARG A 31 -16.20 2.63 5.75
N LEU A 32 -15.86 1.35 5.77
CA LEU A 32 -15.98 0.47 4.61
C LEU A 32 -17.25 -0.35 4.79
N GLN A 33 -18.23 -0.13 3.92
CA GLN A 33 -19.61 -0.63 4.06
C GLN A 33 -20.04 -1.41 2.82
N ASP A 34 -19.52 -2.63 2.67
CA ASP A 34 -19.85 -3.49 1.53
C ASP A 34 -20.10 -4.96 1.93
N HIS A 35 -19.70 -5.36 3.15
CA HIS A 35 -19.98 -6.69 3.66
C HIS A 35 -21.48 -6.84 3.99
N ARG A 36 -22.05 -7.97 3.58
CA ARG A 36 -23.46 -8.31 3.83
C ARG A 36 -23.64 -9.13 5.12
N GLY A 37 -22.55 -9.70 5.62
CA GLY A 37 -22.50 -10.54 6.81
C GLY A 37 -21.57 -9.97 7.87
N ALA A 38 -21.60 -10.54 9.07
CA ALA A 38 -20.73 -10.11 10.15
C ALA A 38 -19.25 -10.31 9.80
N ILE A 39 -18.42 -9.34 10.12
CA ILE A 39 -16.98 -9.43 9.86
C ILE A 39 -16.35 -10.39 10.87
N GLY A 40 -15.71 -11.45 10.36
CA GLY A 40 -15.11 -12.52 11.15
C GLY A 40 -13.59 -12.39 11.27
N CYS A 41 -12.93 -11.83 10.26
CA CYS A 41 -11.48 -11.67 10.25
C CYS A 41 -11.01 -10.50 9.39
N LEU A 42 -9.84 -9.98 9.73
CA LEU A 42 -9.15 -8.87 9.07
C LEU A 42 -7.66 -9.21 8.98
N ALA A 43 -6.99 -8.76 7.93
CA ALA A 43 -5.55 -8.83 7.76
C ALA A 43 -5.01 -7.61 7.00
N PHE A 44 -3.93 -6.99 7.47
CA PHE A 44 -3.14 -6.04 6.70
C PHE A 44 -2.04 -6.74 5.91
N ASP A 45 -1.64 -6.16 4.78
CA ASP A 45 -0.34 -6.43 4.19
C ASP A 45 0.79 -5.82 5.04
N ASP A 46 2.03 -6.23 4.78
CA ASP A 46 3.22 -5.78 5.53
C ASP A 46 3.37 -4.26 5.61
N ARG A 47 2.88 -3.53 4.60
CA ARG A 47 2.96 -2.05 4.52
C ARG A 47 1.67 -1.34 4.95
N CYS A 48 0.65 -2.09 5.36
CA CYS A 48 -0.68 -1.60 5.68
C CYS A 48 -1.27 -0.68 4.59
N ARG A 49 -1.07 -1.02 3.32
CA ARG A 49 -1.68 -0.37 2.15
C ARG A 49 -2.93 -1.12 1.67
N ILE A 50 -2.96 -2.42 1.90
CA ILE A 50 -4.06 -3.31 1.54
C ILE A 50 -4.63 -3.90 2.82
N LEU A 51 -5.95 -3.94 2.90
CA LEU A 51 -6.67 -4.68 3.94
C LEU A 51 -7.47 -5.79 3.26
N ALA A 52 -7.31 -7.02 3.72
CA ALA A 52 -8.22 -8.11 3.40
C ALA A 52 -9.20 -8.29 4.56
N SER A 53 -10.47 -8.48 4.23
CA SER A 53 -11.55 -8.74 5.19
C SER A 53 -12.40 -9.92 4.77
N GLY A 54 -12.85 -10.70 5.74
CA GLY A 54 -13.73 -11.84 5.51
C GLY A 54 -14.75 -11.97 6.64
N GLY A 55 -15.86 -12.63 6.35
CA GLY A 55 -16.95 -12.74 7.31
C GLY A 55 -17.97 -13.84 6.99
N ASP A 56 -19.15 -13.67 7.59
CA ASP A 56 -20.28 -14.59 7.47
C ASP A 56 -20.96 -14.53 6.08
N ASP A 57 -20.57 -13.58 5.21
CA ASP A 57 -21.06 -13.47 3.83
C ASP A 57 -20.26 -14.32 2.82
N GLU A 58 -19.37 -15.18 3.31
CA GLU A 58 -18.62 -16.16 2.51
C GLU A 58 -17.70 -15.56 1.44
N VAL A 59 -17.42 -14.25 1.53
CA VAL A 59 -16.55 -13.54 0.60
C VAL A 59 -15.35 -12.92 1.31
N VAL A 60 -14.26 -12.78 0.57
CA VAL A 60 -13.09 -12.00 1.00
C VAL A 60 -13.04 -10.72 0.18
N LYS A 61 -13.04 -9.56 0.84
CA LYS A 61 -12.90 -8.26 0.17
C LYS A 61 -11.50 -7.71 0.37
N ILE A 62 -10.95 -7.16 -0.72
CA ILE A 62 -9.64 -6.52 -0.77
C ILE A 62 -9.84 -5.03 -0.90
N TRP A 63 -9.36 -4.28 0.09
CA TRP A 63 -9.52 -2.85 0.21
C TRP A 63 -8.19 -2.15 0.01
N ASN A 64 -8.19 -1.07 -0.77
CA ASN A 64 -7.07 -0.16 -0.82
C ASN A 64 -7.21 0.89 0.30
N LEU A 65 -6.26 0.96 1.23
CA LEU A 65 -6.31 1.87 2.38
C LEU A 65 -5.84 3.30 2.07
N GLN A 66 -5.42 3.56 0.83
CA GLN A 66 -5.13 4.89 0.32
C GLN A 66 -6.38 5.56 -0.25
N THR A 67 -7.19 4.82 -1.02
CA THR A 67 -8.45 5.32 -1.60
C THR A 67 -9.69 4.96 -0.78
N TYR A 68 -9.56 3.99 0.14
CA TYR A 68 -10.65 3.37 0.92
C TYR A 68 -11.73 2.67 0.08
N GLU A 69 -11.36 2.24 -1.13
CA GLU A 69 -12.26 1.55 -2.04
C GLU A 69 -12.01 0.04 -2.02
N CYS A 70 -13.09 -0.72 -2.23
CA CYS A 70 -13.00 -2.16 -2.46
C CYS A 70 -12.49 -2.38 -3.88
N VAL A 71 -11.25 -2.87 -4.00
CA VAL A 71 -10.62 -3.12 -5.31
C VAL A 71 -11.06 -4.47 -5.87
N GLN A 72 -11.31 -5.45 -5.00
CA GLN A 72 -11.65 -6.79 -5.43
C GLN A 72 -12.51 -7.51 -4.39
N THR A 73 -13.51 -8.26 -4.87
CA THR A 73 -14.24 -9.24 -4.07
C THR A 73 -13.88 -10.65 -4.56
N LEU A 74 -13.34 -11.48 -3.68
CA LEU A 74 -13.05 -12.88 -3.90
C LEU A 74 -14.24 -13.68 -3.37
N ALA A 75 -14.85 -14.49 -4.22
CA ALA A 75 -16.03 -15.28 -3.89
C ALA A 75 -15.95 -16.63 -4.60
N ASP A 76 -16.54 -17.65 -3.98
CA ASP A 76 -16.69 -18.97 -4.58
C ASP A 76 -18.01 -19.08 -5.32
N GLN A 77 -17.97 -19.49 -6.59
CA GLN A 77 -19.20 -19.66 -7.36
C GLN A 77 -20.02 -20.86 -6.86
N GLU A 78 -19.35 -21.89 -6.36
CA GLU A 78 -19.99 -23.12 -5.88
C GLU A 78 -20.43 -23.03 -4.41
N SER A 79 -20.21 -21.88 -3.76
CA SER A 79 -20.53 -21.63 -2.36
C SER A 79 -20.00 -22.73 -1.43
N GLN A 80 -18.77 -23.22 -1.67
CA GLN A 80 -18.10 -24.26 -0.89
C GLN A 80 -17.33 -23.71 0.31
N TRP A 81 -17.06 -22.40 0.34
CA TRP A 81 -16.24 -21.81 1.40
C TRP A 81 -16.96 -21.80 2.74
N GLY A 82 -18.22 -21.36 2.80
CA GLY A 82 -18.85 -21.03 4.07
C GLY A 82 -18.23 -19.77 4.68
N GLN A 83 -18.42 -19.58 5.99
CA GLN A 83 -17.90 -18.40 6.70
C GLN A 83 -16.38 -18.30 6.57
N ILE A 84 -15.85 -17.09 6.37
CA ILE A 84 -14.40 -16.86 6.35
C ILE A 84 -13.93 -16.56 7.78
N THR A 85 -13.16 -17.48 8.35
CA THR A 85 -12.83 -17.48 9.78
C THR A 85 -11.47 -16.86 10.08
N THR A 86 -10.51 -16.97 9.17
CA THR A 86 -9.16 -16.44 9.35
C THR A 86 -8.52 -16.05 8.02
N ILE A 87 -7.77 -14.95 8.00
CA ILE A 87 -7.03 -14.45 6.83
C ILE A 87 -5.62 -14.05 7.27
N ARG A 88 -4.61 -14.36 6.47
CA ARG A 88 -3.22 -13.94 6.65
C ARG A 88 -2.56 -13.62 5.33
N PHE A 89 -1.85 -12.49 5.30
CA PHE A 89 -0.87 -12.22 4.25
C PHE A 89 0.41 -13.01 4.53
N VAL A 90 1.00 -13.53 3.47
CA VAL A 90 2.21 -14.36 3.50
C VAL A 90 3.17 -13.83 2.45
N ASN A 91 4.39 -13.51 2.88
CA ASN A 91 5.44 -13.02 2.00
C ASN A 91 6.55 -14.08 1.94
N ALA A 92 6.56 -14.88 0.87
CA ALA A 92 7.59 -15.88 0.65
C ALA A 92 8.82 -15.19 0.05
N GLY A 93 9.82 -14.94 0.90
CA GLY A 93 11.01 -14.17 0.56
C GLY A 93 11.84 -14.81 -0.54
N ALA A 94 11.72 -14.26 -1.76
CA ALA A 94 12.71 -14.27 -2.85
C ALA A 94 12.16 -13.50 -4.07
N GLY A 95 10.84 -13.55 -4.30
CA GLY A 95 10.20 -13.06 -5.53
C GLY A 95 9.28 -11.85 -5.39
N HIS A 96 9.20 -11.19 -4.22
CA HIS A 96 8.17 -10.20 -3.89
C HIS A 96 6.72 -10.70 -4.08
N ASN A 97 6.52 -12.01 -4.19
CA ASN A 97 5.19 -12.60 -4.31
C ASN A 97 4.48 -12.47 -2.96
N VAL A 98 3.40 -11.68 -2.96
CA VAL A 98 2.52 -11.56 -1.80
C VAL A 98 1.40 -12.58 -1.99
N PHE A 99 1.25 -13.45 -1.00
CA PHE A 99 0.18 -14.43 -0.94
C PHE A 99 -0.84 -14.01 0.09
N LEU A 100 -2.10 -14.33 -0.17
CA LEU A 100 -3.20 -14.20 0.75
C LEU A 100 -3.73 -15.60 1.04
N CYS A 101 -3.49 -16.08 2.25
CA CYS A 101 -3.97 -17.37 2.73
C CYS A 101 -5.16 -17.15 3.65
N PHE A 102 -6.26 -17.86 3.42
CA PHE A 102 -7.40 -17.81 4.31
C PHE A 102 -8.03 -19.17 4.53
N GLY A 103 -8.64 -19.31 5.70
CA GLY A 103 -9.31 -20.51 6.16
C GLY A 103 -10.81 -20.30 6.21
N THR A 104 -11.55 -21.36 5.95
CA THR A 104 -13.02 -21.31 5.89
C THR A 104 -13.68 -22.16 6.97
N GLY A 105 -14.96 -21.89 7.22
CA GLY A 105 -15.81 -22.64 8.13
C GLY A 105 -16.10 -24.06 7.64
N ARG A 106 -15.76 -24.40 6.39
CA ARG A 106 -15.83 -25.77 5.86
C ARG A 106 -14.49 -26.47 5.76
N GLY A 107 -13.49 -26.03 6.54
CA GLY A 107 -12.21 -26.71 6.65
C GLY A 107 -11.28 -26.55 5.45
N ARG A 108 -11.58 -25.65 4.51
CA ARG A 108 -10.73 -25.40 3.34
C ARG A 108 -9.66 -24.35 3.65
N LEU A 109 -8.50 -24.53 3.03
CA LEU A 109 -7.40 -23.58 3.01
C LEU A 109 -7.22 -23.08 1.58
N ILE A 110 -7.38 -21.78 1.38
CA ILE A 110 -7.37 -21.18 0.07
C ILE A 110 -6.25 -20.17 0.00
N ILE A 111 -5.52 -20.18 -1.11
CA ILE A 111 -4.40 -19.27 -1.34
C ILE A 111 -4.65 -18.52 -2.63
N TYR A 112 -4.49 -17.20 -2.53
CA TYR A 112 -4.43 -16.30 -3.64
C TYR A 112 -3.04 -15.68 -3.73
N GLN A 113 -2.59 -15.38 -4.95
CA GLN A 113 -1.36 -14.66 -5.22
C GLN A 113 -1.67 -13.26 -5.75
N GLN A 114 -0.96 -12.26 -5.23
CA GLN A 114 -1.04 -10.90 -5.74
C GLN A 114 -0.33 -10.80 -7.10
N ASN A 115 -1.00 -10.18 -8.06
CA ASN A 115 -0.41 -9.89 -9.37
C ASN A 115 0.74 -8.89 -9.24
N ARG A 116 1.88 -9.15 -9.91
CA ARG A 116 3.10 -8.34 -9.82
C ARG A 116 2.92 -6.85 -10.15
N MET A 117 1.96 -6.53 -11.01
CA MET A 117 1.72 -5.17 -11.51
C MET A 117 0.56 -4.44 -10.81
N GLY A 118 -0.08 -5.03 -9.80
CA GLY A 118 -1.28 -4.42 -9.22
C GLY A 118 -1.66 -4.90 -7.83
N THR A 119 -2.88 -4.54 -7.44
CA THR A 119 -3.51 -4.86 -6.14
C THR A 119 -4.47 -6.04 -6.24
N LEU A 120 -4.60 -6.64 -7.43
CA LEU A 120 -5.48 -7.78 -7.70
C LEU A 120 -4.81 -9.10 -7.30
N PHE A 121 -5.65 -10.02 -6.88
CA PHE A 121 -5.31 -11.35 -6.40
C PHE A 121 -5.94 -12.41 -7.30
N THR A 122 -5.18 -13.45 -7.62
CA THR A 122 -5.65 -14.61 -8.40
C THR A 122 -5.58 -15.87 -7.56
N GLN A 123 -6.60 -16.73 -7.65
CA GLN A 123 -6.61 -17.98 -6.90
C GLN A 123 -5.57 -18.92 -7.48
N ILE A 124 -4.74 -19.49 -6.62
CA ILE A 124 -3.69 -20.45 -7.02
C ILE A 124 -3.89 -21.83 -6.40
N SER A 125 -4.50 -21.92 -5.22
CA SER A 125 -4.81 -23.20 -4.58
C SER A 125 -6.07 -23.15 -3.72
N ASN A 126 -6.74 -24.30 -3.64
CA ASN A 126 -7.93 -24.54 -2.83
C ASN A 126 -7.82 -25.97 -2.29
N GLU A 127 -7.21 -26.08 -1.11
CA GLU A 127 -6.89 -27.35 -0.48
C GLU A 127 -7.91 -27.70 0.60
N ALA A 128 -8.34 -28.96 0.62
CA ALA A 128 -9.16 -29.48 1.72
C ALA A 128 -8.26 -29.76 2.94
N GLY A 129 -7.92 -28.70 3.69
CA GLY A 129 -7.06 -28.78 4.87
C GLY A 129 -7.62 -29.71 5.95
N PHE A 130 -8.93 -29.61 6.20
CA PHE A 130 -9.68 -30.41 7.16
C PHE A 130 -10.97 -30.97 6.54
N THR A 131 -11.68 -31.78 7.31
CA THR A 131 -13.01 -32.29 6.92
C THR A 131 -14.01 -31.14 6.76
N SER A 132 -15.01 -31.31 5.90
CA SER A 132 -15.98 -30.25 5.55
C SER A 132 -16.79 -29.68 6.72
N TRP A 133 -16.83 -30.38 7.85
CA TRP A 133 -17.54 -29.97 9.07
C TRP A 133 -16.61 -29.42 10.15
N ASP A 134 -15.32 -29.26 9.84
CA ASP A 134 -14.30 -28.85 10.79
C ASP A 134 -13.71 -27.50 10.37
N CYS A 135 -14.17 -26.43 11.02
CA CYS A 135 -13.81 -25.05 10.69
C CYS A 135 -12.31 -24.82 10.90
N VAL A 136 -11.67 -24.05 10.02
CA VAL A 136 -10.33 -23.52 10.30
C VAL A 136 -10.44 -22.41 11.34
N GLU A 137 -9.68 -22.46 12.42
CA GLU A 137 -9.72 -21.46 13.51
C GLU A 137 -8.65 -20.39 13.35
N SER A 138 -7.43 -20.79 13.02
CA SER A 138 -6.29 -19.89 12.87
C SER A 138 -5.29 -20.41 11.86
N ILE A 139 -4.70 -19.45 11.13
CA ILE A 139 -3.55 -19.66 10.24
C ILE A 139 -2.39 -18.81 10.76
N CYS A 140 -1.19 -19.39 10.78
CA CYS A 140 0.05 -18.71 11.12
C CYS A 140 1.15 -19.11 10.12
N PHE A 141 2.01 -18.17 9.76
CA PHE A 141 3.11 -18.40 8.81
C PHE A 141 4.45 -18.05 9.45
N SER A 142 5.46 -18.84 9.15
CA SER A 142 6.86 -18.62 9.52
C SER A 142 7.68 -18.39 8.26
N ALA A 143 8.19 -17.17 8.09
CA ALA A 143 9.05 -16.81 6.97
C ALA A 143 10.44 -17.46 7.04
N SER A 144 10.96 -17.71 8.25
CA SER A 144 12.29 -18.29 8.45
C SER A 144 12.38 -19.73 7.93
N LYS A 145 11.37 -20.56 8.20
CA LYS A 145 11.31 -21.95 7.75
C LYS A 145 10.40 -22.17 6.52
N GLN A 146 9.75 -21.11 6.02
CA GLN A 146 8.72 -21.21 4.98
C GLN A 146 7.64 -22.25 5.33
N ARG A 147 7.06 -22.11 6.53
CA ARG A 147 6.07 -23.03 7.07
C ARG A 147 4.77 -22.34 7.39
N LEU A 148 3.67 -23.03 7.17
CA LEU A 148 2.32 -22.57 7.48
C LEU A 148 1.65 -23.56 8.42
N VAL A 149 1.02 -23.08 9.48
CA VAL A 149 0.19 -23.88 10.37
C VAL A 149 -1.25 -23.49 10.17
N ALA A 150 -2.11 -24.49 10.05
CA ALA A 150 -3.55 -24.34 10.20
C ALA A 150 -4.03 -25.11 11.43
N THR A 151 -5.01 -24.54 12.11
CA THR A 151 -5.66 -25.12 13.29
C THR A 151 -7.15 -25.22 13.05
N SER A 152 -7.81 -26.22 13.62
CA SER A 152 -9.24 -26.44 13.41
C SER A 152 -10.06 -26.44 14.70
N GLN A 153 -11.37 -26.34 14.52
CA GLN A 153 -12.36 -26.36 15.59
C GLN A 153 -12.34 -27.68 16.36
N SER A 154 -12.10 -28.82 15.70
CA SER A 154 -11.97 -30.11 16.36
C SER A 154 -10.66 -30.29 17.16
N GLY A 155 -9.82 -29.26 17.20
CA GLY A 155 -8.54 -29.26 17.89
C GLY A 155 -7.40 -29.85 17.06
N LYS A 156 -7.61 -30.11 15.75
CA LYS A 156 -6.55 -30.56 14.86
C LYS A 156 -5.59 -29.43 14.52
N ILE A 157 -4.33 -29.78 14.36
CA ILE A 157 -3.22 -28.89 14.02
C ILE A 157 -2.50 -29.55 12.86
N LYS A 158 -2.40 -28.84 11.73
CA LYS A 158 -1.63 -29.28 10.58
C LYS A 158 -0.51 -28.31 10.29
N LEU A 159 0.69 -28.85 10.11
CA LEU A 159 1.84 -28.11 9.63
C LEU A 159 2.05 -28.41 8.15
N PHE A 160 2.26 -27.36 7.38
CA PHE A 160 2.56 -27.40 5.97
C PHE A 160 3.91 -26.74 5.70
N THR A 161 4.67 -27.32 4.77
CA THR A 161 5.72 -26.60 4.07
C THR A 161 5.05 -25.74 3.00
N PHE A 162 5.41 -24.46 2.95
CA PHE A 162 4.87 -23.50 2.00
C PHE A 162 5.90 -23.26 0.89
N LEU A 163 5.55 -23.61 -0.35
CA LEU A 163 6.41 -23.46 -1.51
C LEU A 163 5.70 -22.63 -2.57
N ASP A 164 5.94 -21.30 -2.55
CA ASP A 164 5.42 -20.34 -3.53
C ASP A 164 3.93 -20.53 -3.85
N GLY A 165 3.11 -20.69 -2.79
CA GLY A 165 1.66 -20.84 -2.92
C GLY A 165 1.12 -22.28 -2.95
N ARG A 166 2.01 -23.28 -2.98
CA ARG A 166 1.67 -24.69 -2.76
C ARG A 166 1.85 -25.08 -1.31
N LEU A 167 0.89 -25.80 -0.75
CA LEU A 167 0.95 -26.41 0.58
C LEU A 167 1.33 -27.88 0.47
N VAL A 168 2.33 -28.31 1.23
CA VAL A 168 2.69 -29.72 1.39
C VAL A 168 2.59 -30.07 2.87
N GLU A 169 1.62 -30.91 3.23
CA GLU A 169 1.44 -31.36 4.61
C GLU A 169 2.71 -32.10 5.09
N GLN A 170 3.20 -31.71 6.28
CA GLN A 170 4.33 -32.35 6.94
C GLN A 170 3.86 -33.30 8.03
N TRP A 171 2.93 -32.84 8.87
CA TRP A 171 2.35 -33.64 9.93
C TRP A 171 1.00 -33.08 10.40
N GLU A 172 0.21 -33.97 10.99
CA GLU A 172 -1.03 -33.67 11.72
C GLU A 172 -0.88 -34.08 13.20
N ARG A 173 -1.36 -33.21 14.09
CA ARG A 173 -1.51 -33.45 15.53
C ARG A 173 -2.89 -32.95 15.98
N SER A 174 -3.27 -33.32 17.19
CA SER A 174 -4.54 -32.86 17.77
C SER A 174 -4.35 -32.54 19.25
N MET A 175 -4.97 -31.44 19.69
CA MET A 175 -5.13 -31.12 21.11
C MET A 175 -6.37 -31.81 21.65
N ARG A 176 -6.24 -32.46 22.81
CA ARG A 176 -7.35 -33.22 23.40
C ARG A 176 -8.35 -32.29 24.08
N GLY A 177 -9.61 -32.36 23.64
CA GLY A 177 -10.73 -31.71 24.34
C GLY A 177 -10.69 -30.18 24.35
N ALA A 178 -9.91 -29.56 23.45
CA ALA A 178 -9.78 -28.11 23.36
C ALA A 178 -9.82 -27.66 21.90
N ILE A 179 -10.51 -26.54 21.64
CA ILE A 179 -10.51 -25.89 20.33
C ILE A 179 -9.18 -25.17 20.15
N ALA A 180 -8.49 -25.43 19.04
CA ALA A 180 -7.19 -24.82 18.73
C ALA A 180 -7.39 -23.38 18.22
N ARG A 181 -7.56 -22.43 19.13
CA ARG A 181 -8.06 -21.08 18.81
C ARG A 181 -7.08 -20.21 18.04
N ALA A 182 -5.81 -20.21 18.45
CA ALA A 182 -4.76 -19.49 17.76
C ALA A 182 -3.46 -20.28 17.75
N SER A 183 -2.61 -19.98 16.78
CA SER A 183 -1.28 -20.56 16.63
C SER A 183 -0.25 -19.47 16.43
N HIS A 184 0.95 -19.66 16.98
CA HIS A 184 2.06 -18.71 16.83
C HIS A 184 3.40 -19.43 16.80
N PHE A 185 4.21 -19.15 15.79
CA PHE A 185 5.59 -19.65 15.72
C PHE A 185 6.50 -18.87 16.66
N VAL A 186 7.37 -19.57 17.38
CA VAL A 186 8.39 -18.99 18.24
C VAL A 186 9.76 -19.61 17.95
N ASP A 187 10.81 -19.02 18.50
CA ASP A 187 12.21 -19.47 18.31
C ASP A 187 12.60 -19.59 16.83
N ASN A 188 12.30 -18.54 16.06
CA ASN A 188 12.54 -18.50 14.61
C ASN A 188 11.87 -19.64 13.84
N GLY A 189 10.69 -20.08 14.30
CA GLY A 189 9.90 -21.14 13.66
C GLY A 189 10.31 -22.55 14.07
N ASN A 190 11.19 -22.72 15.06
CA ASN A 190 11.52 -24.03 15.62
C ASN A 190 10.41 -24.61 16.50
N ASN A 191 9.68 -23.74 17.20
CA ASN A 191 8.62 -24.13 18.10
C ASN A 191 7.30 -23.50 17.67
N LEU A 192 6.21 -24.21 17.94
CA LEU A 192 4.85 -23.78 17.67
C LEU A 192 4.06 -23.74 18.98
N LEU A 193 3.54 -22.57 19.32
CA LEU A 193 2.58 -22.42 20.40
C LEU A 193 1.16 -22.49 19.84
N VAL A 194 0.32 -23.31 20.46
CA VAL A 194 -1.11 -23.42 20.15
C VAL A 194 -1.91 -23.15 21.41
N TYR A 195 -2.88 -22.24 21.28
CA TYR A 195 -3.69 -21.75 22.40
C TYR A 195 -5.06 -22.42 22.37
N GLY A 196 -5.42 -23.10 23.46
CA GLY A 196 -6.72 -23.76 23.62
C GLY A 196 -7.80 -22.78 24.07
N LEU A 197 -8.92 -22.73 23.35
CA LEU A 197 -10.10 -21.94 23.74
C LEU A 197 -10.66 -22.47 25.06
N GLU A 198 -11.03 -21.56 25.98
CA GLU A 198 -11.67 -21.83 27.28
C GLU A 198 -10.86 -22.63 28.30
N THR A 199 -9.88 -23.44 27.89
CA THR A 199 -9.09 -24.30 28.79
C THR A 199 -7.99 -23.54 29.53
N GLY A 200 -7.48 -22.46 28.93
CA GLY A 200 -6.28 -21.77 29.44
C GLY A 200 -4.97 -22.47 29.05
N GLU A 201 -5.04 -23.59 28.32
CA GLU A 201 -3.90 -24.40 27.93
C GLU A 201 -3.16 -23.79 26.73
N ILE A 202 -1.84 -23.81 26.80
CA ILE A 202 -0.92 -23.47 25.72
C ILE A 202 -0.04 -24.68 25.49
N ALA A 203 -0.27 -25.39 24.39
CA ALA A 203 0.54 -26.50 23.97
C ALA A 203 1.71 -25.99 23.12
N CYS A 204 2.92 -26.48 23.40
CA CYS A 204 4.12 -26.19 22.61
C CYS A 204 4.56 -27.45 21.88
N PHE A 205 4.71 -27.35 20.56
CA PHE A 205 5.16 -28.44 19.69
C PHE A 205 6.49 -28.07 19.03
N ASP A 206 7.35 -29.06 18.87
CA ASP A 206 8.49 -28.98 17.97
C ASP A 206 8.01 -28.99 16.52
N THR A 207 8.48 -28.05 15.69
CA THR A 207 8.00 -27.95 14.32
C THR A 207 8.59 -29.00 13.39
N ASP A 208 9.75 -29.57 13.71
CA ASP A 208 10.43 -30.57 12.90
C ASP A 208 9.97 -32.00 13.25
N THR A 209 9.83 -32.32 14.54
CA THR A 209 9.49 -33.69 14.99
C THR A 209 8.00 -33.89 15.28
N ALA A 210 7.21 -32.81 15.38
CA ALA A 210 5.82 -32.83 15.83
C ALA A 210 5.62 -33.36 17.26
N GLU A 211 6.69 -33.43 18.06
CA GLU A 211 6.61 -33.87 19.45
C GLU A 211 6.16 -32.71 20.35
N PRO A 212 5.25 -32.96 21.31
CA PRO A 212 4.89 -31.96 22.32
C PRO A 212 6.09 -31.75 23.26
N ARG A 213 6.56 -30.51 23.36
CA ARG A 213 7.70 -30.14 24.22
C ARG A 213 7.26 -29.78 25.63
N ASN A 214 6.30 -28.87 25.74
CA ASN A 214 5.82 -28.37 27.03
C ASN A 214 4.37 -27.93 26.91
N THR A 215 3.63 -28.03 28.00
CA THR A 215 2.27 -27.52 28.10
C THR A 215 2.20 -26.55 29.27
N LYS A 216 1.72 -25.34 29.00
CA LYS A 216 1.58 -24.29 30.01
C LYS A 216 0.11 -23.96 30.18
N SER A 217 -0.37 -23.91 31.41
CA SER A 217 -1.71 -23.41 31.71
C SER A 217 -1.64 -21.97 32.19
N LEU A 218 -2.41 -21.09 31.58
CA LEU A 218 -2.69 -19.76 32.10
C LEU A 218 -3.70 -19.85 33.25
N LYS A 219 -3.65 -18.87 34.15
CA LYS A 219 -4.61 -18.76 35.26
C LYS A 219 -6.01 -18.36 34.79
N THR A 220 -6.12 -17.63 33.68
CA THR A 220 -7.40 -17.21 33.12
C THR A 220 -7.70 -17.99 31.85
N ARG A 221 -9.00 -18.11 31.54
CA ARG A 221 -9.45 -18.79 30.33
C ARG A 221 -9.05 -17.97 29.11
N ILE A 222 -8.78 -18.66 28.02
CA ILE A 222 -8.37 -18.03 26.77
C ILE A 222 -9.58 -17.91 25.84
N GLY A 223 -9.93 -16.69 25.43
CA GLY A 223 -10.95 -16.42 24.41
C GLY A 223 -10.34 -16.13 23.04
N ASN A 224 -9.54 -15.08 22.96
CA ASN A 224 -8.79 -14.69 21.78
C ASN A 224 -7.38 -14.27 22.19
N ILE A 225 -6.46 -14.28 21.24
CA ILE A 225 -5.05 -14.05 21.50
C ILE A 225 -4.49 -13.06 20.49
N ALA A 226 -3.70 -12.11 20.99
CA ALA A 226 -2.76 -11.35 20.18
C ALA A 226 -1.36 -11.49 20.77
N VAL A 227 -0.36 -11.64 19.90
CA VAL A 227 1.04 -11.75 20.31
C VAL A 227 1.79 -10.53 19.80
N CYS A 228 2.62 -9.94 20.65
CA CYS A 228 3.51 -8.85 20.26
C CYS A 228 4.81 -9.43 19.72
N GLU A 229 5.07 -9.27 18.42
CA GLU A 229 6.28 -9.79 17.77
C GLU A 229 7.58 -9.26 18.40
N ARG A 230 7.59 -8.00 18.87
CA ARG A 230 8.79 -7.36 19.43
C ARG A 230 9.13 -7.82 20.84
N SER A 231 8.12 -7.96 21.70
CA SER A 231 8.32 -8.23 23.14
C SER A 231 8.06 -9.69 23.52
N GLY A 232 7.38 -10.45 22.66
CA GLY A 232 6.86 -11.77 23.00
C GLY A 232 5.73 -11.75 24.04
N ASN A 233 5.24 -10.56 24.42
CA ASN A 233 4.10 -10.44 25.31
C ASN A 233 2.84 -10.95 24.60
N VAL A 234 1.97 -11.60 25.37
CA VAL A 234 0.74 -12.22 24.88
C VAL A 234 -0.44 -11.52 25.55
N LEU A 235 -1.36 -11.01 24.74
CA LEU A 235 -2.61 -10.44 25.20
C LEU A 235 -3.71 -11.48 25.02
N VAL A 236 -4.43 -11.77 26.10
CA VAL A 236 -5.45 -12.82 26.15
C VAL A 236 -6.78 -12.21 26.54
N ASP A 237 -7.83 -12.43 25.76
CA ASP A 237 -9.20 -12.16 26.22
C ASP A 237 -9.56 -13.19 27.30
N ASN A 238 -9.84 -12.72 28.51
CA ASN A 238 -10.02 -13.57 29.68
C ASN A 238 -11.44 -14.15 29.80
N LEU A 239 -12.28 -13.94 28.78
CA LEU A 239 -13.71 -14.33 28.70
C LEU A 239 -14.59 -13.76 29.82
N ASN A 240 -14.06 -12.87 30.66
CA ASN A 240 -14.75 -12.19 31.74
C ASN A 240 -14.98 -10.72 31.36
N LEU A 241 -14.46 -9.80 32.18
CA LEU A 241 -14.65 -8.36 32.07
C LEU A 241 -13.53 -7.66 31.28
N GLY A 242 -12.68 -8.38 30.53
CA GLY A 242 -11.62 -7.71 29.79
C GLY A 242 -10.54 -8.58 29.18
N CYS A 243 -9.33 -8.05 29.09
CA CYS A 243 -8.16 -8.74 28.55
C CYS A 243 -7.01 -8.72 29.57
N ASP A 244 -6.21 -9.77 29.57
CA ASP A 244 -5.04 -9.94 30.44
C ASP A 244 -3.77 -9.94 29.61
N LEU A 245 -2.75 -9.20 30.07
CA LEU A 245 -1.41 -9.20 29.48
C LEU A 245 -0.54 -10.21 30.20
N TYR A 246 0.10 -11.09 29.44
CA TYR A 246 1.07 -12.05 29.92
C TYR A 246 2.45 -11.71 29.37
N ALA A 247 3.44 -11.62 30.26
CA ALA A 247 4.83 -11.62 29.85
C ALA A 247 5.21 -13.00 29.29
N PRO A 248 6.19 -13.08 28.37
CA PRO A 248 6.69 -14.36 27.90
C PRO A 248 7.09 -15.24 29.10
N ASN A 249 6.73 -16.52 29.04
CA ASN A 249 7.01 -17.52 30.07
C ASN A 249 6.31 -17.35 31.44
N LYS A 250 5.48 -16.31 31.67
CA LYS A 250 4.71 -16.19 32.94
C LYS A 250 3.29 -16.73 32.84
N ALA A 251 2.83 -17.47 33.85
CA ALA A 251 1.46 -18.03 33.91
C ALA A 251 0.45 -17.13 34.64
N HIS A 252 0.94 -16.07 35.30
CA HIS A 252 0.12 -15.03 35.92
C HIS A 252 0.10 -13.77 35.05
N PRO A 253 -1.05 -13.09 34.98
CA PRO A 253 -1.17 -11.85 34.22
C PRO A 253 -0.30 -10.77 34.87
N HIS A 254 0.41 -10.02 34.04
CA HIS A 254 1.16 -8.85 34.45
C HIS A 254 0.23 -7.67 34.73
N CYS A 255 -0.76 -7.45 33.85
CA CYS A 255 -1.81 -6.47 34.02
C CYS A 255 -3.12 -6.97 33.40
N SER A 256 -4.25 -6.43 33.87
CA SER A 256 -5.58 -6.73 33.36
C SER A 256 -6.30 -5.44 32.98
N TYR A 257 -6.85 -5.41 31.78
CA TYR A 257 -7.59 -4.28 31.21
C TYR A 257 -9.08 -4.51 31.39
N SER A 258 -9.72 -3.78 32.31
CA SER A 258 -11.15 -3.90 32.56
C SER A 258 -11.95 -3.11 31.52
N ILE A 259 -12.78 -3.80 30.74
CA ILE A 259 -13.64 -3.22 29.71
C ILE A 259 -15.09 -3.34 30.20
N PRO A 260 -15.88 -2.25 30.20
CA PRO A 260 -17.30 -2.33 30.50
C PRO A 260 -17.98 -3.31 29.52
N ALA A 261 -18.65 -4.33 30.04
CA ALA A 261 -19.33 -5.32 29.22
C ALA A 261 -20.70 -5.64 29.81
N LYS A 262 -21.70 -5.75 28.94
CA LYS A 262 -23.05 -6.24 29.25
C LYS A 262 -23.18 -7.74 28.97
N ARG A 263 -22.41 -8.27 28.01
CA ARG A 263 -22.42 -9.65 27.53
C ARG A 263 -21.01 -10.24 27.48
N ARG A 264 -20.91 -11.56 27.68
CA ARG A 264 -19.69 -12.32 27.45
C ARG A 264 -19.65 -12.78 26.00
N PHE A 265 -18.53 -12.54 25.33
CA PHE A 265 -18.23 -13.01 23.98
C PHE A 265 -16.72 -13.00 23.79
N ILE A 266 -16.23 -13.72 22.77
CA ILE A 266 -14.82 -13.71 22.40
C ILE A 266 -14.48 -12.35 21.79
N ARG A 267 -13.59 -11.59 22.44
CA ARG A 267 -13.24 -10.22 22.05
C ARG A 267 -12.03 -10.18 21.13
N GLY A 268 -12.04 -9.23 20.21
CA GLY A 268 -10.85 -8.87 19.43
C GLY A 268 -9.92 -8.02 20.28
N ALA A 269 -8.64 -8.36 20.27
CA ALA A 269 -7.61 -7.56 20.92
C ALA A 269 -6.37 -7.49 20.02
N ALA A 270 -5.64 -6.38 20.06
CA ALA A 270 -4.44 -6.19 19.26
C ALA A 270 -3.44 -5.26 19.97
N PHE A 271 -2.16 -5.46 19.68
CA PHE A 271 -1.11 -4.52 20.08
C PHE A 271 -0.99 -3.40 19.06
N ALA A 272 -1.13 -2.15 19.50
CA ALA A 272 -0.94 -0.96 18.68
C ALA A 272 0.38 -0.25 19.00
N GLU A 273 0.78 0.69 18.14
CA GLU A 273 1.98 1.52 18.31
C GLU A 273 3.23 0.69 18.64
N MET A 274 3.41 -0.41 17.89
CA MET A 274 4.51 -1.38 18.04
C MET A 274 4.61 -2.05 19.41
N GLY A 275 3.48 -2.22 20.10
CA GLY A 275 3.39 -2.92 21.39
C GLY A 275 3.39 -2.01 22.61
N THR A 276 3.38 -0.69 22.43
CA THR A 276 3.26 0.28 23.54
C THR A 276 1.81 0.52 23.97
N MET A 277 0.86 0.16 23.10
CA MET A 277 -0.57 0.29 23.34
C MET A 277 -1.30 -1.04 23.13
N VAL A 278 -2.42 -1.18 23.82
CA VAL A 278 -3.33 -2.31 23.72
C VAL A 278 -4.69 -1.80 23.28
N VAL A 279 -5.28 -2.44 22.28
CA VAL A 279 -6.58 -2.10 21.74
C VAL A 279 -7.51 -3.29 21.92
N CYS A 280 -8.67 -3.06 22.51
CA CYS A 280 -9.65 -4.11 22.76
C CYS A 280 -11.04 -3.69 22.28
N GLY A 281 -11.75 -4.62 21.63
CA GLY A 281 -13.14 -4.46 21.24
C GLY A 281 -14.09 -4.61 22.43
N SER A 282 -15.33 -4.15 22.26
CA SER A 282 -16.41 -4.33 23.25
C SER A 282 -17.68 -4.87 22.61
N ASP A 283 -18.69 -5.13 23.43
CA ASP A 283 -20.02 -5.60 23.04
C ASP A 283 -21.03 -4.48 22.74
N HIS A 284 -20.61 -3.22 22.82
CA HIS A 284 -21.47 -2.04 22.70
C HIS A 284 -20.89 -0.99 21.74
N GLY A 285 -20.18 -1.46 20.70
CA GLY A 285 -19.74 -0.64 19.57
C GLY A 285 -18.59 0.32 19.90
N VAL A 286 -17.96 0.19 21.06
CA VAL A 286 -16.82 1.01 21.48
C VAL A 286 -15.54 0.19 21.49
N VAL A 287 -14.46 0.76 20.99
CA VAL A 287 -13.12 0.18 21.06
C VAL A 287 -12.29 0.98 22.06
N TYR A 288 -11.64 0.27 22.97
CA TYR A 288 -10.88 0.87 24.07
C TYR A 288 -9.39 0.77 23.78
N VAL A 289 -8.69 1.90 23.88
CA VAL A 289 -7.24 1.99 23.74
C VAL A 289 -6.62 2.24 25.11
N TYR A 290 -5.75 1.34 25.52
CA TYR A 290 -4.99 1.37 26.77
C TYR A 290 -3.50 1.56 26.49
N GLY A 291 -2.80 2.19 27.43
CA GLY A 291 -1.34 2.06 27.48
C GLY A 291 -0.97 0.67 27.99
N ILE A 292 0.22 0.18 27.64
CA ILE A 292 0.69 -1.15 28.05
C ILE A 292 0.60 -1.38 29.57
N ASP A 293 0.79 -0.33 30.38
CA ASP A 293 0.75 -0.40 31.85
C ASP A 293 -0.64 -0.70 32.43
N GLY A 294 -1.71 -0.63 31.61
CA GLY A 294 -3.07 -1.04 31.99
C GLY A 294 -3.78 -0.16 33.01
N THR A 295 -3.18 0.93 33.46
CA THR A 295 -3.72 1.77 34.54
C THR A 295 -4.85 2.69 34.09
N LYS A 296 -4.84 3.17 32.83
CA LYS A 296 -5.82 4.15 32.33
C LYS A 296 -6.20 3.91 30.87
N ILE A 297 -7.49 4.17 30.58
CA ILE A 297 -8.00 4.27 29.21
C ILE A 297 -7.43 5.56 28.60
N ILE A 298 -6.65 5.44 27.54
CA ILE A 298 -6.10 6.58 26.80
C ILE A 298 -7.18 7.17 25.90
N GLN A 299 -7.91 6.32 25.19
CA GLN A 299 -8.94 6.75 24.25
C GLN A 299 -10.07 5.73 24.13
N LYS A 300 -11.29 6.23 23.91
CA LYS A 300 -12.46 5.44 23.51
C LYS A 300 -12.83 5.80 22.08
N LEU A 301 -12.87 4.80 21.19
CA LEU A 301 -13.21 4.96 19.78
C LEU A 301 -14.62 4.43 19.56
N VAL A 302 -15.57 5.30 19.24
CA VAL A 302 -16.97 4.92 19.08
C VAL A 302 -17.23 4.50 17.62
N GLN A 303 -17.25 3.20 17.37
CA GLN A 303 -17.54 2.65 16.04
C GLN A 303 -19.04 2.74 15.72
N SER A 304 -19.88 2.29 16.65
CA SER A 304 -21.32 2.48 16.59
C SER A 304 -21.85 2.78 18.00
N GLY A 305 -22.87 3.63 18.10
CA GLY A 305 -23.46 4.04 19.38
C GLY A 305 -24.48 3.05 19.95
N GLY A 306 -24.35 1.73 19.69
CA GLY A 306 -25.39 0.73 19.97
C GLY A 306 -24.87 -0.59 20.55
N GLU A 307 -25.70 -1.65 20.59
CA GLU A 307 -25.31 -3.01 21.04
C GLU A 307 -24.53 -3.83 19.98
N ASP A 308 -23.82 -3.18 19.05
CA ASP A 308 -23.01 -3.91 18.08
C ASP A 308 -21.73 -4.42 18.74
N ARG A 309 -21.33 -5.64 18.43
CA ARG A 309 -20.11 -6.22 18.98
C ARG A 309 -18.95 -5.88 18.06
N VAL A 310 -17.77 -5.70 18.64
CA VAL A 310 -16.52 -5.52 17.89
C VAL A 310 -15.62 -6.73 18.17
N PRO A 311 -15.87 -7.88 17.50
CA PRO A 311 -15.11 -9.11 17.72
C PRO A 311 -13.74 -9.12 17.05
N VAL A 312 -13.50 -8.25 16.07
CA VAL A 312 -12.23 -8.21 15.33
C VAL A 312 -11.61 -6.83 15.46
N VAL A 313 -10.36 -6.81 15.90
CA VAL A 313 -9.53 -5.62 15.99
C VAL A 313 -8.17 -5.99 15.44
N GLN A 314 -7.66 -5.18 14.53
CA GLN A 314 -6.29 -5.29 14.06
C GLN A 314 -5.63 -3.92 14.10
N ALA A 315 -4.37 -3.90 14.53
CA ALA A 315 -3.55 -2.71 14.50
C ALA A 315 -2.38 -2.93 13.53
N GLY A 316 -1.98 -1.85 12.89
CA GLY A 316 -0.91 -1.84 11.89
C GLY A 316 -0.19 -0.51 11.90
N ARG A 317 0.96 -0.48 11.22
CA ARG A 317 1.74 0.74 11.03
C ARG A 317 1.98 0.91 9.54
N SER A 318 1.51 2.03 9.01
CA SER A 318 1.96 2.53 7.71
C SER A 318 3.22 3.39 7.89
N GLU A 319 3.82 3.83 6.79
CA GLU A 319 5.04 4.65 6.81
C GLU A 319 4.84 5.96 7.59
N SER A 320 3.67 6.59 7.46
CA SER A 320 3.35 7.89 8.11
C SER A 320 2.49 7.79 9.36
N ASP A 321 1.68 6.73 9.49
CA ASP A 321 0.57 6.69 10.45
C ASP A 321 0.43 5.33 11.12
N PHE A 322 0.04 5.36 12.39
CA PHE A 322 -0.51 4.20 13.08
C PHE A 322 -1.97 4.01 12.71
N MET A 323 -2.37 2.76 12.48
CA MET A 323 -3.72 2.43 12.07
C MET A 323 -4.31 1.38 12.99
N ILE A 324 -5.60 1.54 13.28
CA ILE A 324 -6.43 0.54 13.92
C ILE A 324 -7.61 0.32 12.99
N VAL A 325 -7.91 -0.93 12.71
CA VAL A 325 -9.08 -1.33 11.92
C VAL A 325 -9.94 -2.26 12.75
N THR A 326 -11.24 -2.00 12.76
CA THR A 326 -12.20 -2.70 13.61
C THR A 326 -13.38 -3.18 12.80
N GLY A 327 -13.73 -4.46 12.96
CA GLY A 327 -14.86 -5.09 12.29
C GLY A 327 -16.06 -5.19 13.24
N SER A 328 -17.23 -4.76 12.79
CA SER A 328 -18.47 -4.88 13.55
C SER A 328 -19.21 -6.20 13.25
N ARG A 329 -19.86 -6.74 14.30
CA ARG A 329 -20.81 -7.84 14.24
C ARG A 329 -22.07 -7.43 14.98
N GLY A 330 -23.14 -7.12 14.25
CA GLY A 330 -24.37 -6.63 14.84
C GLY A 330 -25.37 -6.13 13.80
N LYS A 331 -25.99 -4.98 14.06
CA LYS A 331 -26.92 -4.33 13.12
C LYS A 331 -26.21 -3.78 11.89
N ARG A 332 -24.96 -3.34 12.06
CA ARG A 332 -24.10 -2.85 10.99
C ARG A 332 -22.88 -3.74 10.86
N ASN A 333 -22.56 -4.13 9.62
CA ASN A 333 -21.39 -4.92 9.26
C ASN A 333 -20.30 -4.02 8.67
N ASP A 334 -20.02 -2.93 9.38
CA ASP A 334 -19.07 -1.91 8.93
C ASP A 334 -17.65 -2.26 9.40
N ILE A 335 -16.67 -2.00 8.54
CA ILE A 335 -15.26 -1.91 8.94
C ILE A 335 -14.93 -0.43 9.19
N CYS A 336 -14.39 -0.10 10.36
CA CYS A 336 -13.94 1.26 10.66
C CYS A 336 -12.42 1.34 10.67
N VAL A 337 -11.87 2.33 9.97
CA VAL A 337 -10.43 2.61 9.90
C VAL A 337 -10.12 3.86 10.71
N TRP A 338 -9.25 3.72 11.69
CA TRP A 338 -8.81 4.78 12.60
C TRP A 338 -7.33 5.07 12.37
N LYS A 339 -6.97 6.33 12.11
CA LYS A 339 -5.57 6.74 11.93
C LYS A 339 -5.08 7.65 13.04
N LYS A 340 -3.79 7.55 13.37
CA LYS A 340 -3.06 8.46 14.24
C LYS A 340 -1.70 8.73 13.61
N SER A 341 -1.35 10.00 13.44
CA SER A 341 -0.10 10.34 12.77
C SER A 341 1.14 10.07 13.64
N CYS A 342 2.18 9.50 13.04
CA CYS A 342 3.45 9.25 13.70
C CYS A 342 4.24 10.56 13.81
N SER A 343 4.29 11.15 15.01
CA SER A 343 4.94 12.45 15.25
C SER A 343 6.45 12.50 14.92
N LEU A 344 7.15 11.36 14.80
CA LEU A 344 8.59 11.35 14.52
C LEU A 344 8.93 11.52 13.03
N ASP A 345 8.11 10.99 12.11
CA ASP A 345 8.43 10.97 10.69
C ASP A 345 8.12 12.30 9.98
N THR A 346 7.29 13.17 10.55
CA THR A 346 6.93 14.45 9.90
C THR A 346 8.09 15.43 9.77
N LYS A 347 9.14 15.35 10.60
CA LYS A 347 10.35 16.19 10.46
C LYS A 347 11.34 15.63 9.43
N VAL A 348 11.53 14.32 9.41
CA VAL A 348 12.47 13.63 8.52
C VAL A 348 11.89 13.47 7.11
N GLN A 349 10.60 13.13 6.99
CA GLN A 349 9.89 13.11 5.71
C GLN A 349 9.77 14.49 5.08
N ARG A 350 9.62 15.59 5.84
CA ARG A 350 9.66 16.94 5.24
C ARG A 350 11.01 17.30 4.65
N LEU A 351 12.09 16.76 5.20
CA LEU A 351 13.45 16.95 4.68
C LEU A 351 13.73 16.03 3.48
N SER A 352 13.17 14.81 3.46
CA SER A 352 13.35 13.86 2.34
C SER A 352 12.37 14.09 1.17
N GLN A 353 11.14 14.53 1.43
CA GLN A 353 10.14 14.85 0.41
C GLN A 353 10.49 16.17 -0.32
N ARG A 354 11.25 17.07 0.34
CA ARG A 354 11.97 18.16 -0.35
C ARG A 354 13.08 17.67 -1.29
N ARG A 355 13.63 16.47 -1.06
CA ARG A 355 14.65 15.84 -1.92
C ARG A 355 14.06 14.93 -3.01
N SER A 356 12.81 14.48 -2.86
CA SER A 356 12.15 13.53 -3.77
C SER A 356 10.99 14.13 -4.60
N SER A 357 10.77 15.44 -4.55
CA SER A 357 9.94 16.11 -5.57
C SER A 357 10.80 16.33 -6.81
N SER A 358 10.52 15.56 -7.85
CA SER A 358 11.13 15.61 -9.18
C SER A 358 10.87 16.93 -9.95
N SER A 359 10.58 18.03 -9.25
CA SER A 359 10.40 19.37 -9.80
C SER A 359 11.73 20.10 -9.99
N SER A 360 12.69 19.96 -9.07
CA SER A 360 13.95 20.70 -9.15
C SER A 360 14.85 20.19 -10.28
N PHE A 361 14.84 18.88 -10.55
CA PHE A 361 15.61 18.31 -11.67
C PHE A 361 15.05 18.75 -13.03
N ASN A 362 13.73 18.73 -13.20
CA ASN A 362 13.08 19.17 -14.44
C ASN A 362 13.26 20.67 -14.69
N VAL A 363 13.22 21.49 -13.63
CA VAL A 363 13.48 22.95 -13.74
C VAL A 363 14.95 23.23 -14.07
N LEU A 364 15.90 22.50 -13.47
CA LEU A 364 17.33 22.63 -13.80
C LEU A 364 17.65 22.15 -15.22
N LEU A 365 16.97 21.11 -15.71
CA LEU A 365 17.08 20.64 -17.08
C LEU A 365 16.57 21.70 -18.07
N LEU A 366 15.39 22.27 -17.81
CA LEU A 366 14.81 23.36 -18.61
C LEU A 366 15.71 24.60 -18.62
N LEU A 367 16.22 25.01 -17.46
CA LEU A 367 17.14 26.15 -17.36
C LEU A 367 18.46 25.91 -18.11
N ASN A 368 19.01 24.69 -18.07
CA ASN A 368 20.20 24.35 -18.86
C ASN A 368 19.92 24.34 -20.37
N ILE A 369 18.76 23.83 -20.80
CA ILE A 369 18.37 23.86 -22.23
C ILE A 369 18.23 25.31 -22.70
N ILE A 370 17.56 26.16 -21.92
CA ILE A 370 17.41 27.59 -22.23
C ILE A 370 18.78 28.28 -22.27
N LEU A 371 19.68 27.98 -21.33
CA LEU A 371 21.04 28.53 -21.33
C LEU A 371 21.84 28.12 -22.58
N ILE A 372 21.73 26.86 -23.01
CA ILE A 372 22.39 26.37 -24.23
C ILE A 372 21.84 27.09 -25.47
N ILE A 373 20.52 27.32 -25.55
CA ILE A 373 19.91 28.06 -26.66
C ILE A 373 20.37 29.51 -26.68
N ILE A 374 20.43 30.19 -25.52
CA ILE A 374 20.90 31.58 -25.42
C ILE A 374 22.38 31.69 -25.79
N LEU A 375 23.22 30.77 -25.31
CA LEU A 375 24.65 30.73 -25.66
C LEU A 375 24.84 30.43 -27.15
N GLY A 376 24.03 29.54 -27.72
CA GLY A 376 23.94 29.30 -29.16
C GLY A 376 23.64 30.59 -29.90
N TRP A 377 22.56 31.28 -29.53
CA TRP A 377 22.12 32.54 -30.16
C TRP A 377 23.18 33.64 -30.09
N PHE A 378 23.78 33.88 -28.92
CA PHE A 378 24.88 34.85 -28.75
C PHE A 378 26.12 34.49 -29.56
N SER A 379 26.37 33.20 -29.77
CA SER A 379 27.47 32.76 -30.62
C SER A 379 27.18 32.97 -32.10
N VAL A 380 25.92 32.91 -32.56
CA VAL A 380 25.57 33.13 -33.98
C VAL A 380 26.07 34.47 -34.48
N GLU A 381 25.87 35.56 -33.72
CA GLU A 381 26.38 36.89 -34.10
C GLU A 381 27.92 36.96 -34.18
N SER A 382 28.62 36.09 -33.44
CA SER A 382 30.09 36.02 -33.48
C SER A 382 30.60 35.16 -34.63
N TRP A 383 29.90 34.07 -34.97
CA TRP A 383 30.33 33.12 -36.00
C TRP A 383 29.87 33.53 -37.40
N VAL A 384 28.73 34.19 -37.56
CA VAL A 384 28.20 34.61 -38.87
C VAL A 384 29.20 35.50 -39.64
N PRO A 385 29.83 36.53 -39.05
CA PRO A 385 30.83 37.35 -39.76
C PRO A 385 32.08 36.56 -40.14
N VAL A 386 32.50 35.61 -39.30
CA VAL A 386 33.67 34.76 -39.56
C VAL A 386 33.39 33.81 -40.72
N VAL A 387 32.21 33.18 -40.73
CA VAL A 387 31.77 32.31 -41.83
C VAL A 387 31.62 33.13 -43.11
N GLN A 388 31.01 34.32 -43.06
CA GLN A 388 30.90 35.22 -44.20
C GLN A 388 32.26 35.66 -44.76
N MET A 389 33.25 35.93 -43.90
CA MET A 389 34.61 36.25 -44.33
C MET A 389 35.29 35.05 -45.02
N HIS A 390 35.08 33.84 -44.51
CA HIS A 390 35.64 32.63 -45.12
C HIS A 390 34.94 32.27 -46.44
N THR A 391 33.62 32.46 -46.55
CA THR A 391 32.90 32.25 -47.82
C THR A 391 33.28 33.30 -48.85
N GLN A 392 33.43 34.58 -48.48
CA GLN A 392 33.92 35.61 -49.40
C GLN A 392 35.34 35.31 -49.90
N LYS A 393 36.27 34.92 -49.02
CA LYS A 393 37.62 34.50 -49.45
C LYS A 393 37.58 33.28 -50.36
N ALA A 394 36.69 32.31 -50.10
CA ALA A 394 36.53 31.15 -50.96
C ALA A 394 35.99 31.54 -52.34
N VAL A 395 35.04 32.48 -52.41
CA VAL A 395 34.51 33.03 -53.67
C VAL A 395 35.59 33.80 -54.43
N GLU A 396 36.39 34.65 -53.77
CA GLU A 396 37.51 35.37 -54.43
C GLU A 396 38.58 34.42 -54.98
N VAL A 397 38.92 33.36 -54.24
CA VAL A 397 39.84 32.32 -54.73
C VAL A 397 39.23 31.58 -55.92
N TYR A 398 37.94 31.30 -55.89
CA TYR A 398 37.23 30.60 -56.96
C TYR A 398 37.10 31.47 -58.22
N GLU A 399 36.76 32.75 -58.09
CA GLU A 399 36.77 33.71 -59.19
C GLU A 399 38.18 33.93 -59.74
N GLY A 400 39.20 33.98 -58.88
CA GLY A 400 40.61 34.01 -59.27
C GLY A 400 41.02 32.76 -60.07
N LEU A 401 40.56 31.57 -59.67
CA LEU A 401 40.76 30.32 -60.39
C LEU A 401 40.02 30.30 -61.74
N ILE A 402 38.79 30.81 -61.80
CA ILE A 402 38.02 30.93 -63.05
C ILE A 402 38.69 31.94 -64.00
N GLN A 403 39.15 33.08 -63.51
CA GLN A 403 39.87 34.06 -64.32
C GLN A 403 41.24 33.54 -64.77
N ALA A 404 41.95 32.79 -63.93
CA ALA A 404 43.20 32.13 -64.29
C ALA A 404 42.96 31.01 -65.34
N ALA A 405 41.90 30.22 -65.20
CA ALA A 405 41.47 29.21 -66.16
C ALA A 405 40.90 29.81 -67.46
N GLY A 406 40.42 31.05 -67.43
CA GLY A 406 40.02 31.81 -68.62
C GLY A 406 41.20 32.46 -69.35
N ARG A 407 42.27 32.85 -68.65
CA ARG A 407 43.50 33.42 -69.23
C ARG A 407 44.46 32.36 -69.75
N LEU A 408 44.57 31.23 -69.05
CA LEU A 408 45.19 30.01 -69.56
C LEU A 408 44.12 29.33 -70.40
N GLY A 409 44.06 29.62 -71.71
CA GLY A 409 43.06 29.08 -72.64
C GLY A 409 43.04 27.55 -72.69
N VAL A 410 42.53 26.90 -71.65
CA VAL A 410 42.26 25.46 -71.59
C VAL A 410 40.88 25.26 -72.20
N ARG A 411 40.86 25.32 -73.52
CA ARG A 411 39.94 24.48 -74.31
C ARG A 411 40.26 23.04 -73.95
N GLN A 412 39.50 22.43 -73.05
CA GLN A 412 39.10 21.03 -73.16
C GLN A 412 38.14 20.66 -72.03
N GLY A 413 36.91 20.31 -72.43
CA GLY A 413 36.08 19.31 -71.77
C GLY A 413 35.80 19.54 -70.29
N TRP A 414 35.17 20.66 -69.95
CA TRP A 414 34.30 20.66 -68.78
C TRP A 414 33.13 19.72 -69.08
N ASN A 415 33.02 18.63 -68.31
CA ASN A 415 31.83 17.77 -68.34
C ASN A 415 30.62 18.63 -67.92
N GLU A 416 29.75 18.90 -68.89
CA GLU A 416 28.48 19.63 -68.71
C GLU A 416 27.55 18.97 -67.67
N ASP A 417 27.85 17.74 -67.23
CA ASP A 417 27.09 17.01 -66.21
C ASP A 417 27.33 17.50 -64.77
N VAL A 418 28.48 18.10 -64.45
CA VAL A 418 28.76 18.60 -63.07
C VAL A 418 28.20 20.00 -62.85
N ALA A 419 28.12 20.81 -63.91
CA ALA A 419 27.53 22.16 -63.85
C ALA A 419 26.00 22.13 -63.79
N LEU A 420 25.34 21.07 -64.32
CA LEU A 420 23.90 20.86 -64.21
C LEU A 420 23.47 20.39 -62.82
N GLY A 421 24.21 19.47 -62.19
CA GLY A 421 23.89 18.99 -60.84
C GLY A 421 24.01 20.08 -59.75
N ILE A 422 24.97 20.99 -59.89
CA ILE A 422 25.16 22.10 -58.94
C ILE A 422 24.10 23.20 -59.12
N ARG A 423 23.55 23.38 -60.34
CA ARG A 423 22.48 24.35 -60.59
C ARG A 423 21.11 23.88 -60.07
N ASP A 424 20.84 22.58 -60.15
CA ASP A 424 19.61 22.00 -59.62
C ASP A 424 19.57 22.06 -58.09
N ASP A 425 20.67 21.72 -57.41
CA ASP A 425 20.78 21.84 -55.95
C ASP A 425 20.62 23.30 -55.49
N MET A 426 21.20 24.27 -56.20
CA MET A 426 21.08 25.68 -55.81
C MET A 426 19.69 26.28 -56.04
N SER A 427 18.88 25.71 -56.94
CA SER A 427 17.47 26.10 -57.12
C SER A 427 16.56 25.57 -56.01
N GLN A 428 16.80 24.34 -55.52
CA GLN A 428 16.03 23.74 -54.41
C GLN A 428 16.27 24.44 -53.08
N TRP A 429 17.46 24.99 -52.87
CA TRP A 429 17.79 25.77 -51.67
C TRP A 429 17.11 27.15 -51.65
N ASN A 430 17.03 27.84 -52.80
CA ASN A 430 16.31 29.12 -52.89
C ASN A 430 14.78 28.96 -52.73
N ASP A 431 14.21 27.84 -53.21
CA ASP A 431 12.77 27.56 -53.09
C ASP A 431 12.36 27.21 -51.64
N MET A 432 13.27 26.59 -50.86
CA MET A 432 13.09 26.40 -49.41
C MET A 432 13.19 27.71 -48.63
N GLU A 433 14.07 28.64 -49.00
CA GLU A 433 14.20 29.92 -48.30
C GLU A 433 12.97 30.83 -48.50
N VAL A 434 12.36 30.81 -49.70
CA VAL A 434 11.10 31.56 -49.97
C VAL A 434 9.92 30.96 -49.21
N ARG A 435 9.77 29.62 -49.18
CA ARG A 435 8.72 28.94 -48.39
C ARG A 435 8.84 29.18 -46.89
N TRP A 436 10.05 29.31 -46.36
CA TRP A 436 10.27 29.60 -44.94
C TRP A 436 9.96 31.05 -44.56
N LYS A 437 10.14 32.01 -45.49
CA LYS A 437 9.74 33.42 -45.28
C LYS A 437 8.22 33.62 -45.38
N GLU A 438 7.55 32.99 -46.34
CA GLU A 438 6.08 33.09 -46.48
C GLU A 438 5.31 32.47 -45.30
N HIS A 439 5.86 31.43 -44.64
CA HIS A 439 5.21 30.78 -43.50
C HIS A 439 5.48 31.47 -42.15
N ALA A 440 6.51 32.31 -42.07
CA ALA A 440 6.84 33.13 -40.91
C ALA A 440 6.02 34.43 -40.87
N ASP A 441 5.72 35.02 -42.03
CA ASP A 441 4.90 36.24 -42.14
C ASP A 441 3.38 35.99 -42.01
N MET A 442 2.89 34.75 -42.16
CA MET A 442 1.45 34.40 -41.99
C MET A 442 0.96 34.32 -40.54
N HIS A 443 1.83 34.38 -39.52
CA HIS A 443 1.41 34.26 -38.10
C HIS A 443 1.56 35.56 -37.30
N GLU A 444 1.99 36.66 -37.91
CA GLU A 444 2.17 37.96 -37.23
C GLU A 444 1.18 39.06 -37.71
N GLN A 445 0.05 38.69 -38.36
CA GLN A 445 -0.84 39.67 -38.97
C GLN A 445 -2.36 39.43 -38.83
N ASP A 446 -2.82 38.84 -37.71
CA ASP A 446 -4.26 38.65 -37.43
C ASP A 446 -4.67 38.94 -35.96
N ASP A 447 -3.94 39.82 -35.27
CA ASP A 447 -4.36 40.37 -33.98
C ASP A 447 -4.35 41.91 -34.05
N ASP A 448 -5.40 42.51 -34.61
CA ASP A 448 -6.00 43.76 -34.13
C ASP A 448 -7.30 44.07 -34.93
N ASP A 449 -8.35 44.43 -34.17
CA ASP A 449 -9.65 45.00 -34.57
C ASP A 449 -10.72 44.04 -35.17
N ASP A 450 -11.69 43.62 -34.35
CA ASP A 450 -13.11 44.00 -34.56
C ASP A 450 -14.05 43.50 -33.44
N GLU A 451 -14.59 44.51 -32.75
CA GLU A 451 -15.89 44.64 -32.07
C GLU A 451 -16.95 43.54 -32.34
N TRP A 452 -17.43 42.86 -31.29
CA TRP A 452 -18.71 42.15 -31.32
C TRP A 452 -19.53 42.41 -30.05
N ASP A 453 -20.75 42.87 -30.30
CA ASP A 453 -21.78 43.36 -29.39
C ASP A 453 -22.24 42.41 -28.27
N GLU A 454 -22.83 43.04 -27.25
CA GLU A 454 -23.69 42.47 -26.21
C GLU A 454 -24.69 41.43 -26.72
N VAL A 455 -24.71 40.25 -26.07
CA VAL A 455 -25.94 39.49 -25.80
C VAL A 455 -25.83 38.83 -24.42
N ASP A 456 -26.66 39.29 -23.48
CA ASP A 456 -26.98 38.65 -22.20
C ASP A 456 -27.45 37.21 -22.39
N LEU A 457 -27.08 36.31 -21.47
CA LEU A 457 -27.91 35.18 -21.05
C LEU A 457 -27.48 34.65 -19.68
N ASP A 458 -28.24 35.06 -18.67
CA ASP A 458 -28.49 34.33 -17.44
C ASP A 458 -28.70 32.82 -17.68
N VAL A 459 -28.42 32.04 -16.63
CA VAL A 459 -28.73 30.61 -16.43
C VAL A 459 -27.62 29.62 -16.86
N LEU A 460 -26.69 29.33 -15.94
CA LEU A 460 -26.43 27.99 -15.37
C LEU A 460 -25.32 27.99 -14.30
#